data_AF-A0A7L3MNV6-F1
#
_entry.id   AF-A0A7L3MNV6-F1
#
_cell.length_a   1.000
_cell.length_b   1.000
_cell.length_c   1.000
_cell.angle_alpha   90.00
_cell.angle_beta   90.00
_cell.angle_gamma   90.00
#
_symmetry.space_group_name_H-M   'P 1'
#
loop_
_entity.id
_entity.type
_entity.pdbx_description
1 polymer ?
#
loop_
_entity_poly.entity_id
_entity_poly.type
_entity_poly.pdbx_seq_one_letter_code
_entity_poly.pdbx_strand_id
1 'polypeptide(L)'
;LVHCSDGWDRTPQIVALAKILLDPYYRTMEGFQVLVESDWLDFGHKFGDRCGHQEKVEDQNEQCPVFLQWLDAVHQLLKQFPCLFEFNEAFLVR
;
A
#
# COMPACT_ATOMS: atom_id res chain seq x y z
N LEU A 1 -3.51 9.60 -16.29
CA LEU A 1 -2.08 9.58 -15.95
C LEU A 1 -1.93 10.04 -14.51
N VAL A 2 -1.38 9.21 -13.63
CA VAL A 2 -1.08 9.57 -12.23
C VAL A 2 0.44 9.61 -12.08
N HIS A 3 1.00 10.69 -11.58
CA HIS A 3 2.43 10.80 -11.30
C HIS A 3 2.68 11.74 -10.12
N CYS A 4 3.86 11.63 -9.53
CA CYS A 4 4.40 12.56 -8.54
C CYS A 4 5.84 12.94 -8.96
N SER A 5 6.68 13.39 -8.03
CA SER A 5 8.09 13.71 -8.28
C SER A 5 8.83 12.49 -8.85
N ASP A 6 9.02 11.45 -8.03
CA ASP A 6 9.73 10.22 -8.44
C ASP A 6 8.79 9.04 -8.74
N GLY A 7 7.52 9.17 -8.41
CA GLY A 7 6.50 8.17 -8.74
C GLY A 7 6.46 6.91 -7.86
N TRP A 8 7.42 6.64 -6.98
CA TRP A 8 7.42 5.40 -6.17
C TRP A 8 6.75 5.50 -4.79
N ASP A 9 6.26 6.69 -4.38
CA ASP A 9 5.61 6.89 -3.06
C ASP A 9 4.11 7.21 -3.20
N ARG A 10 3.77 8.45 -3.56
CA ARG A 10 2.38 8.92 -3.64
C ARG A 10 1.60 8.33 -4.83
N THR A 11 2.28 7.94 -5.90
CA THR A 11 1.61 7.32 -7.06
C THR A 11 1.06 5.94 -6.73
N PRO A 12 1.83 4.99 -6.17
CA PRO A 12 1.27 3.69 -5.79
C PRO A 12 0.18 3.80 -4.71
N GLN A 13 0.28 4.76 -3.77
CA GLN A 13 -0.81 5.05 -2.83
C GLN A 13 -2.15 5.31 -3.54
N ILE A 14 -2.16 6.23 -4.51
CA ILE A 14 -3.39 6.64 -5.21
C ILE A 14 -3.86 5.55 -6.18
N VAL A 15 -2.95 4.94 -6.93
CA VAL A 15 -3.30 3.91 -7.92
C VAL A 15 -3.84 2.65 -7.24
N ALA A 16 -3.17 2.14 -6.21
CA ALA A 16 -3.60 0.94 -5.51
C ALA A 16 -4.93 1.17 -4.76
N LEU A 17 -5.13 2.33 -4.13
CA LEU A 17 -6.40 2.66 -3.49
C LEU A 17 -7.55 2.76 -4.51
N ALA A 18 -7.31 3.39 -5.68
CA ALA A 18 -8.31 3.45 -6.74
C ALA A 18 -8.66 2.05 -7.28
N LYS A 19 -7.67 1.17 -7.43
CA LYS A 19 -7.87 -0.23 -7.84
C LYS A 19 -8.78 -0.98 -6.85
N ILE A 20 -8.56 -0.85 -5.54
CA ILE A 20 -9.45 -1.42 -4.51
C ILE A 20 -10.89 -0.89 -4.63
N LEU A 21 -11.06 0.40 -4.91
CA LEU A 21 -12.38 1.01 -5.07
C LEU A 21 -13.11 0.54 -6.34
N LEU A 22 -12.39 0.28 -7.42
CA LEU A 22 -12.96 0.01 -8.74
C LEU A 22 -13.15 -1.48 -9.03
N ASP A 23 -12.24 -2.34 -8.58
CA ASP A 23 -12.24 -3.76 -8.91
C ASP A 23 -12.38 -4.63 -7.64
N PRO A 24 -13.49 -5.38 -7.49
CA PRO A 24 -13.70 -6.29 -6.38
C PRO A 24 -12.64 -7.38 -6.24
N TYR A 25 -11.92 -7.73 -7.31
CA TYR A 25 -10.83 -8.71 -7.23
C TYR A 25 -9.81 -8.29 -6.17
N TYR A 26 -9.43 -7.01 -6.12
CA TYR A 26 -8.44 -6.53 -5.14
C TYR A 26 -8.95 -6.46 -3.69
N ARG A 27 -10.20 -6.86 -3.43
CA ARG A 27 -10.78 -7.00 -2.08
C ARG A 27 -10.79 -8.46 -1.60
N THR A 28 -10.30 -9.40 -2.42
CA THR A 28 -9.99 -10.77 -2.01
C THR A 28 -8.61 -10.81 -1.34
N MET A 29 -8.32 -11.83 -0.56
CA MET A 29 -6.99 -12.02 0.05
C MET A 29 -5.91 -12.13 -1.04
N GLU A 30 -6.18 -12.94 -2.06
CA GLU A 30 -5.27 -13.15 -3.20
C GLU A 30 -5.08 -11.86 -4.00
N GLY A 31 -6.17 -11.19 -4.36
CA GLY A 31 -6.10 -9.97 -5.15
C GLY A 31 -5.38 -8.85 -4.40
N PHE A 32 -5.58 -8.73 -3.09
CA PHE A 32 -4.84 -7.77 -2.27
C PHE A 32 -3.33 -8.07 -2.27
N GLN A 33 -2.92 -9.34 -2.17
CA GLN A 33 -1.50 -9.71 -2.27
C GLN A 33 -0.92 -9.35 -3.64
N VAL A 34 -1.62 -9.70 -4.73
CA VAL A 34 -1.23 -9.33 -6.09
C VAL A 34 -1.10 -7.82 -6.26
N LEU A 35 -2.00 -7.04 -5.64
CA LEU A 35 -1.93 -5.58 -5.68
C LEU A 35 -0.68 -5.05 -4.95
N VAL A 36 -0.33 -5.61 -3.79
CA VAL A 36 0.89 -5.23 -3.07
C VAL A 36 2.13 -5.61 -3.87
N GLU A 37 2.18 -6.80 -4.44
CA GLU A 37 3.30 -7.24 -5.27
C GLU A 37 3.49 -6.34 -6.49
N SER A 38 2.43 -6.12 -7.27
CA SER A 38 2.54 -5.40 -8.54
C SER A 38 2.64 -3.87 -8.39
N ASP A 39 1.83 -3.24 -7.54
CA ASP A 39 1.78 -1.78 -7.45
C ASP A 39 2.75 -1.20 -6.42
N TRP A 40 3.27 -2.01 -5.49
CA TRP A 40 4.23 -1.54 -4.49
C TRP A 40 5.62 -2.12 -4.70
N LEU A 41 5.75 -3.45 -4.78
CA LEU A 41 7.07 -4.09 -4.89
C LEU A 41 7.65 -3.93 -6.29
N ASP A 42 6.95 -4.40 -7.32
CA ASP A 42 7.42 -4.36 -8.71
C ASP A 42 7.53 -2.92 -9.24
N PHE A 43 6.64 -2.04 -8.80
CA PHE A 43 6.70 -0.61 -9.15
C PHE A 43 7.84 0.15 -8.45
N GLY A 44 8.49 -0.46 -7.46
CA GLY A 44 9.73 0.04 -6.88
C GLY A 44 9.55 0.97 -5.68
N HIS A 45 8.49 0.80 -4.87
CA HIS A 45 8.42 1.48 -3.58
C HIS A 45 9.61 1.09 -2.71
N LYS A 46 10.33 2.09 -2.18
CA LYS A 46 11.60 1.88 -1.48
C LYS A 46 11.42 1.42 -0.03
N PHE A 47 10.81 0.25 0.19
CA PHE A 47 10.52 -0.27 1.53
C PHE A 47 11.74 -0.27 2.47
N GLY A 48 12.93 -0.60 1.99
CA GLY A 48 14.16 -0.59 2.80
C GLY A 48 14.47 0.79 3.40
N ASP A 49 14.40 1.83 2.57
CA ASP A 49 14.69 3.22 2.95
C ASP A 49 13.58 3.77 3.84
N ARG A 50 12.32 3.53 3.43
CA ARG A 50 11.12 4.08 4.06
C ARG A 50 10.87 3.49 5.45
N CYS A 51 11.18 2.21 5.66
CA CYS A 51 11.03 1.52 6.93
C CYS A 51 12.31 1.52 7.80
N GLY A 52 13.43 2.03 7.29
CA GLY A 52 14.70 2.05 8.04
C GLY A 52 15.31 0.66 8.26
N HIS A 53 15.05 -0.30 7.36
CA HIS A 53 15.60 -1.66 7.45
C HIS A 53 17.03 -1.78 6.90
N GLN A 54 17.61 -0.70 6.39
CA GLN A 54 18.99 -0.71 5.91
C GLN A 54 19.98 -0.80 7.08
N GLU A 55 21.00 -1.67 6.96
CA GLU A 55 22.07 -1.82 7.98
C GLU A 55 22.85 -0.52 8.22
N LYS A 56 22.87 0.38 7.23
CA LYS A 56 23.43 1.73 7.33
C LYS A 56 22.34 2.71 6.92
N VAL A 57 21.93 3.56 7.86
CA VAL A 57 21.01 4.65 7.55
C VAL A 57 21.79 5.72 6.79
N GLU A 58 21.66 5.76 5.47
CA GLU A 58 22.32 6.78 4.64
C GLU A 58 21.70 8.18 4.84
N ASP A 59 20.38 8.26 4.96
CA ASP A 59 19.64 9.48 5.31
C ASP A 59 18.41 9.14 6.18
N GLN A 60 18.35 9.69 7.40
CA GLN A 60 17.20 9.52 8.28
C GLN A 60 15.93 10.21 7.74
N ASN A 61 16.08 11.19 6.85
CA ASN A 61 14.95 11.91 6.26
C ASN A 61 14.20 11.09 5.21
N GLU A 62 14.76 9.98 4.75
CA GLU A 62 14.10 9.07 3.79
C GLU A 62 13.09 8.13 4.47
N GLN A 63 13.11 8.02 5.81
CA GLN A 63 12.12 7.23 6.55
C GLN A 63 10.78 7.95 6.57
N CYS A 64 9.74 7.32 6.01
CA CYS A 64 8.38 7.84 6.10
C CYS A 64 7.32 6.74 5.95
N PRO A 65 6.15 6.89 6.59
CA PRO A 65 5.16 5.81 6.72
C PRO A 65 4.24 5.69 5.50
N VAL A 66 4.77 5.73 4.27
CA VAL A 66 3.97 5.81 3.02
C VAL A 66 3.07 4.57 2.84
N PHE A 67 3.63 3.37 2.98
CA PHE A 67 2.84 2.14 2.89
C PHE A 67 1.83 2.01 4.03
N LEU A 68 2.22 2.40 5.25
CA LEU A 68 1.34 2.38 6.42
C LEU A 68 0.15 3.33 6.27
N GLN A 69 0.36 4.52 5.70
CA GLN A 69 -0.72 5.46 5.38
C GLN A 69 -1.72 4.86 4.40
N TRP A 70 -1.25 4.08 3.42
CA TRP A 70 -2.14 3.39 2.49
C TRP A 70 -2.91 2.25 3.18
N LEU A 71 -2.25 1.45 4.03
CA LEU A 71 -2.93 0.43 4.83
C LEU A 71 -4.01 1.04 5.74
N ASP A 72 -3.76 2.19 6.36
CA ASP A 72 -4.78 2.90 7.13
C ASP A 72 -5.95 3.33 6.24
N ALA A 73 -5.70 3.83 5.03
CA ALA A 73 -6.78 4.14 4.09
C ALA A 73 -7.62 2.90 3.72
N VAL A 74 -7.00 1.74 3.50
CA VAL A 74 -7.71 0.46 3.28
C VAL A 74 -8.51 0.06 4.51
N HIS A 75 -7.96 0.23 5.71
CA HIS A 75 -8.66 -0.02 6.97
C HIS A 75 -9.89 0.85 7.14
N GLN A 76 -9.83 2.14 6.76
CA GLN A 76 -10.99 3.02 6.76
C GLN A 76 -12.09 2.53 5.80
N LEU A 77 -11.72 1.96 4.65
CA LEU A 77 -12.68 1.37 3.72
C LEU A 77 -13.31 0.09 4.28
N LEU A 78 -12.49 -0.77 4.89
CA LEU A 78 -12.95 -2.00 5.55
C LEU A 78 -13.97 -1.70 6.65
N LYS A 79 -13.73 -0.67 7.46
CA LYS A 79 -14.67 -0.20 8.50
C LYS A 79 -15.99 0.32 7.94
N GLN A 80 -15.94 1.06 6.84
CA GLN A 80 -17.14 1.61 6.20
C GLN A 80 -17.96 0.55 5.46
N PHE A 81 -17.29 -0.47 4.91
CA PHE A 81 -17.90 -1.48 4.05
C PHE A 81 -17.47 -2.91 4.43
N PRO A 82 -17.79 -3.40 5.64
CA PRO A 82 -17.25 -4.64 6.18
C PRO A 82 -17.61 -5.90 5.39
N CYS A 83 -18.69 -5.87 4.59
CA CYS A 83 -19.13 -6.99 3.77
C CYS A 83 -18.58 -6.97 2.33
N LEU A 84 -17.80 -5.95 1.96
CA LEU A 84 -17.22 -5.82 0.61
C LEU A 84 -15.80 -6.37 0.49
N PHE A 85 -15.23 -6.84 1.59
CA PHE A 85 -13.88 -7.40 1.65
C PHE A 85 -13.94 -8.84 2.14
N GLU A 86 -13.11 -9.70 1.56
CA GLU A 86 -12.94 -11.08 2.02
C GLU A 86 -12.11 -11.12 3.31
N PHE A 87 -11.11 -10.24 3.41
CA PHE A 87 -10.22 -10.16 4.56
C PHE A 87 -10.77 -9.24 5.66
N ASN A 88 -10.17 -9.35 6.84
CA ASN A 88 -10.55 -8.59 8.03
C ASN A 88 -9.38 -7.72 8.55
N GLU A 89 -9.61 -6.96 9.62
CA GLU A 89 -8.62 -6.06 10.20
C GLU A 89 -7.34 -6.80 10.62
N ALA A 90 -7.44 -8.07 11.06
CA ALA A 90 -6.29 -8.85 11.47
C ALA A 90 -5.35 -9.19 10.31
N PHE A 91 -5.87 -9.28 9.08
CA PHE A 91 -5.06 -9.49 7.87
C PHE A 91 -4.18 -8.29 7.52
N LEU A 92 -4.61 -7.06 7.86
CA LEU A 92 -3.81 -5.85 7.57
C LEU A 92 -2.65 -5.62 8.56
N VAL A 93 -2.68 -6.32 9.69
CA VAL A 93 -1.75 -6.09 10.82
C VAL A 93 -0.76 -7.25 11.00
N ARG A 94 -1.04 -8.43 10.45
CA ARG A 94 -0.28 -9.67 10.68
C ARG A 94 0.41 -10.21 9.45
#